data_AF-A0A6L4AL14-F1
#
_entry.id   AF-A0A6L4AL14-F1
#
_cell.length_a   1.000
_cell.length_b   1.000
_cell.length_c   1.000
_cell.angle_alpha   90.00
_cell.angle_beta   90.00
_cell.angle_gamma   90.00
#
_symmetry.space_group_name_H-M   'P 1'
#
loop_
_entity.id
_entity.type
_entity.pdbx_description
1 polymer ?
#
loop_
_entity_poly.entity_id
_entity_poly.type
_entity_poly.pdbx_seq_one_letter_code
_entity_poly.pdbx_strand_id
1 'polypeptide(L)'
;MKEKLCQLQTEYAGQPTTTVTLEMPAELFETVKKAAALEGSDTTALINCFVQQGLLESKAAAKRMEFAEHAKEVLKGQGIHQATIDDIFHKFLF
;
A
#
# COMPACT_ATOMS: atom_id res chain seq x y z
N MET A 1 2.20 -0.73 27.27
CA MET A 1 2.31 0.28 26.20
C MET A 1 1.15 0.04 25.25
N LYS A 2 0.38 1.07 24.87
CA LYS A 2 -0.62 0.96 23.81
C LYS A 2 0.08 1.23 22.48
N GLU A 3 0.26 0.20 21.65
CA GLU A 3 0.70 0.41 20.27
C GLU A 3 -0.39 1.21 19.54
N LYS A 4 0.02 2.27 18.82
CA LYS A 4 -0.92 3.04 17.99
C LYS A 4 -1.27 2.20 16.76
N LEU A 5 -2.55 2.01 16.51
CA LEU A 5 -3.05 1.22 15.39
C LEU A 5 -2.65 1.80 14.03
N CYS A 6 -2.49 3.12 13.94
CA CYS A 6 -2.01 3.76 12.71
C CYS A 6 -1.28 5.08 13.01
N GLN A 7 -0.18 5.34 12.29
CA GLN A 7 0.57 6.59 12.35
C GLN A 7 0.76 7.12 10.93
N LEU A 8 0.23 8.31 10.66
CA LEU A 8 0.51 9.08 9.46
C LEU A 8 1.44 10.25 9.81
N GLN A 9 2.50 10.44 9.03
CA GLN A 9 3.31 11.64 9.09
C GLN A 9 2.53 12.81 8.48
N THR A 10 2.51 13.94 9.19
CA THR A 10 1.61 15.09 9.00
C THR A 10 1.99 16.01 7.82
N GLU A 11 2.35 15.46 6.66
CA GLU A 11 2.58 16.23 5.43
C GLU A 11 1.33 16.17 4.51
N TYR A 12 0.19 16.68 4.99
CA TYR A 12 -1.05 16.71 4.20
C TYR A 12 -1.65 18.11 4.01
N ALA A 13 -1.04 19.15 4.56
CA ALA A 13 -1.51 20.52 4.39
C ALA A 13 -1.08 21.07 3.01
N GLY A 14 -1.95 20.93 2.00
CA GLY A 14 -1.79 21.61 0.70
C GLY A 14 -1.92 20.74 -0.56
N GLN A 15 -2.20 19.45 -0.44
CA GLN A 15 -2.42 18.58 -1.61
C GLN A 15 -3.88 18.58 -2.08
N PRO A 16 -4.13 18.36 -3.40
CA PRO A 16 -5.49 18.20 -3.90
C PRO A 16 -6.20 17.05 -3.19
N THR A 17 -7.36 17.34 -2.60
CA THR A 17 -8.22 16.33 -1.97
C THR A 17 -9.15 15.71 -3.00
N THR A 18 -9.47 14.44 -2.81
CA THR A 18 -10.50 13.74 -3.60
C THR A 18 -11.45 13.03 -2.64
N THR A 19 -12.71 12.93 -3.04
CA THR A 19 -13.72 12.19 -2.28
C THR A 19 -13.79 10.77 -2.83
N VAL A 20 -13.72 9.79 -1.94
CA VAL A 20 -13.85 8.37 -2.28
C VAL A 20 -15.04 7.81 -1.51
N THR A 21 -15.94 7.13 -2.22
CA THR A 21 -16.98 6.33 -1.59
C THR A 21 -16.43 4.92 -1.37
N LEU A 22 -16.50 4.45 -0.13
CA LEU A 22 -15.99 3.13 0.25
C LEU A 22 -17.15 2.27 0.71
N GLU A 23 -17.39 1.16 0.00
CA GLU A 23 -18.33 0.14 0.44
C GLU A 23 -17.57 -0.89 1.28
N MET A 24 -18.08 -1.17 2.47
CA MET A 24 -17.48 -2.15 3.38
C MET A 24 -18.55 -2.95 4.12
N PRO A 25 -18.25 -4.20 4.52
CA PRO A 25 -19.16 -4.99 5.35
C PRO A 25 -19.48 -4.28 6.66
N ALA A 26 -20.73 -4.35 7.11
CA ALA A 26 -21.18 -3.70 8.35
C ALA A 26 -20.37 -4.16 9.58
N GLU A 27 -20.02 -5.45 9.65
CA GLU A 27 -19.21 -6.02 10.74
C GLU A 27 -17.80 -5.43 10.81
N LEU A 28 -17.20 -5.18 9.64
CA LEU A 28 -15.90 -4.54 9.54
C LEU A 28 -16.00 -3.09 10.03
N PHE A 29 -17.03 -2.36 9.61
CA PHE A 29 -17.24 -0.98 10.05
C PHE A 29 -17.42 -0.86 11.57
N GLU A 30 -18.19 -1.76 12.19
CA GLU A 30 -18.35 -1.81 13.65
C GLU A 30 -17.03 -2.13 14.37
N THR A 31 -16.19 -2.97 13.78
CA THR A 31 -14.85 -3.27 14.32
C THR A 31 -13.96 -2.02 14.28
N VAL A 32 -14.00 -1.27 13.18
CA VAL A 32 -13.23 -0.02 13.04
C VAL A 32 -13.69 1.04 14.05
N LYS A 33 -15.00 1.17 14.29
CA LYS A 33 -15.52 2.08 15.33
C LYS A 33 -14.98 1.73 16.72
N LYS A 34 -14.99 0.44 17.08
CA LYS A 34 -14.44 -0.02 18.37
C LYS A 34 -12.96 0.27 18.49
N ALA A 35 -12.20 0.01 17.42
CA ALA A 35 -10.77 0.32 17.35
C ALA A 35 -10.50 1.82 17.51
N ALA A 36 -11.26 2.68 16.84
CA ALA A 36 -11.16 4.13 16.96
C ALA A 36 -11.45 4.61 18.38
N ALA A 37 -12.47 4.06 19.04
CA ALA A 37 -12.79 4.36 20.43
C ALA A 37 -11.66 3.97 21.41
N LEU A 38 -11.00 2.83 21.17
CA LEU A 38 -9.86 2.38 22.01
C LEU A 38 -8.62 3.27 21.84
N GLU A 39 -8.41 3.81 20.64
CA GLU A 39 -7.35 4.78 20.31
C GLU A 39 -7.68 6.21 20.79
N GLY A 40 -8.94 6.49 21.12
CA GLY A 40 -9.41 7.86 21.36
C GLY A 40 -9.38 8.72 20.08
N SER A 41 -9.58 8.11 18.92
CA SER A 41 -9.56 8.74 17.61
C SER A 41 -10.94 8.73 16.95
N ASP A 42 -11.14 9.58 15.95
CA ASP A 42 -12.35 9.55 15.13
C ASP A 42 -12.33 8.35 14.17
N THR A 43 -13.49 7.77 13.90
CA THR A 43 -13.63 6.60 13.00
C THR A 43 -13.18 6.95 11.58
N THR A 44 -13.53 8.13 11.08
CA THR A 44 -13.15 8.59 9.73
C THR A 44 -11.65 8.82 9.65
N ALA A 45 -11.05 9.40 10.70
CA ALA A 45 -9.60 9.58 10.78
C ALA A 45 -8.86 8.24 10.72
N LEU A 46 -9.35 7.22 11.43
CA LEU A 46 -8.78 5.88 11.41
C LEU A 46 -8.93 5.20 10.04
N ILE A 47 -10.10 5.31 9.40
CA ILE A 47 -10.33 4.79 8.04
C ILE A 47 -9.39 5.44 7.04
N ASN A 48 -9.29 6.78 7.06
CA ASN A 48 -8.38 7.50 6.19
C ASN A 48 -6.92 7.06 6.41
N CYS A 49 -6.55 6.77 7.65
CA CYS A 49 -5.22 6.29 7.98
C CYS A 49 -4.91 4.93 7.32
N PHE A 50 -5.82 3.97 7.44
CA PHE A 50 -5.65 2.67 6.79
C PHE A 50 -5.68 2.75 5.27
N VAL A 51 -6.57 3.57 4.69
CA VAL A 51 -6.62 3.78 3.24
C VAL A 51 -5.30 4.36 2.73
N GLN A 52 -4.75 5.37 3.40
CA GLN A 52 -3.48 5.98 3.00
C GLN A 52 -2.30 5.01 3.15
N GLN A 53 -2.23 4.24 4.24
CA GLN A 53 -1.22 3.19 4.38
C GLN A 53 -1.32 2.14 3.26
N GLY A 54 -2.53 1.63 3.01
CA GLY A 54 -2.77 0.66 1.94
C GLY A 54 -2.40 1.21 0.56
N LEU A 55 -2.66 2.50 0.28
CA LEU A 55 -2.26 3.16 -0.97
C LEU A 55 -0.74 3.32 -1.08
N LEU A 56 -0.05 3.68 0.00
CA LEU A 56 1.41 3.79 0.02
C LEU A 56 2.07 2.44 -0.25
N GLU A 57 1.61 1.39 0.41
CA GLU A 57 2.08 0.02 0.22
C GLU A 57 1.79 -0.49 -1.20
N SER A 58 0.58 -0.25 -1.70
CA SER A 58 0.17 -0.63 -3.06
C SER A 58 1.00 0.10 -4.12
N LYS A 59 1.29 1.39 -3.92
CA LYS A 59 2.17 2.16 -4.82
C LYS A 59 3.58 1.63 -4.81
N ALA A 60 4.11 1.22 -3.65
CA ALA A 60 5.42 0.59 -3.56
C ALA A 60 5.44 -0.76 -4.28
N ALA A 61 4.39 -1.57 -4.13
CA ALA A 61 4.25 -2.85 -4.84
C ALA A 61 4.14 -2.65 -6.38
N ALA A 62 3.30 -1.71 -6.83
CA ALA A 62 3.16 -1.37 -8.24
C ALA A 62 4.48 -0.93 -8.87
N LYS A 63 5.21 -0.03 -8.21
CA LYS A 63 6.55 0.40 -8.67
C LYS A 63 7.56 -0.74 -8.73
N ARG A 64 7.52 -1.69 -7.79
CA ARG A 64 8.39 -2.87 -7.81
C ARG A 64 8.06 -3.76 -9.01
N MET A 65 6.78 -3.95 -9.33
CA MET A 65 6.35 -4.69 -10.52
C MET A 65 6.76 -3.98 -11.82
N GLU A 66 6.53 -2.66 -11.93
CA GLU A 66 6.96 -1.87 -13.08
C GLU A 66 8.49 -1.93 -13.30
N PHE A 67 9.27 -1.79 -12.22
CA PHE A 67 10.73 -1.94 -12.28
C PHE A 67 11.13 -3.35 -12.75
N ALA A 68 10.49 -4.39 -12.20
CA ALA A 68 10.81 -5.76 -12.57
C ALA A 68 10.53 -6.02 -14.06
N GLU A 69 9.39 -5.56 -14.58
CA GLU A 69 9.07 -5.68 -16.00
C GLU A 69 10.06 -4.91 -16.87
N HIS A 70 10.38 -3.67 -16.52
CA HIS A 70 11.35 -2.87 -17.27
C HIS A 70 12.74 -3.52 -17.28
N ALA A 71 13.19 -4.06 -16.14
CA ALA A 71 14.47 -4.72 -16.05
C ALA A 71 14.52 -6.04 -16.86
N LYS A 72 13.42 -6.81 -16.92
CA LYS A 72 13.31 -7.96 -17.84
C LYS A 72 13.49 -7.54 -19.30
N GLU A 73 12.84 -6.45 -19.72
CA GLU A 73 12.96 -5.92 -21.09
C GLU A 73 14.40 -5.53 -21.43
N VAL A 74 15.11 -4.85 -20.51
CA VAL A 74 16.51 -4.47 -20.70
C VAL A 74 17.41 -5.70 -20.85
N LEU A 75 17.28 -6.70 -19.97
CA LEU A 75 18.10 -7.91 -20.02
C LEU A 75 17.86 -8.72 -21.30
N LYS A 76 16.61 -8.78 -21.74
CA LYS A 76 16.25 -9.38 -23.04
C LYS A 76 16.88 -8.62 -24.20
N GLY A 77 16.87 -7.28 -24.16
CA GLY A 77 17.54 -6.41 -25.14
C GLY A 77 19.06 -6.59 -25.19
N GLN A 78 19.68 -7.00 -24.08
CA GLN A 78 21.12 -7.34 -23.99
C GLN A 78 21.43 -8.79 -24.42
N GLY A 79 20.42 -9.54 -24.90
CA GLY A 79 20.61 -10.91 -25.40
C GLY A 79 20.69 -11.98 -24.30
N ILE A 80 20.28 -11.66 -23.06
CA ILE A 80 20.23 -12.65 -21.99
C ILE A 80 19.05 -13.60 -22.22
N HIS A 81 19.29 -14.91 -22.06
CA HIS A 81 18.26 -15.92 -22.22
C HIS A 81 17.14 -15.78 -21.19
N GLN A 82 15.89 -15.94 -21.64
CA GLN A 82 14.69 -15.84 -20.80
C GLN A 82 14.77 -16.71 -19.55
N ALA A 83 15.29 -17.93 -19.64
CA ALA A 83 15.45 -18.82 -18.49
C ALA A 83 16.37 -18.24 -17.39
N THR A 84 17.41 -17.51 -17.77
CA THR A 84 18.30 -16.81 -16.82
C THR A 84 17.61 -15.60 -16.20
N ILE A 85 16.82 -14.87 -16.99
CA ILE A 85 16.01 -13.74 -16.51
C ILE A 85 15.01 -14.25 -15.48
N ASP A 86 14.27 -15.31 -15.78
CA ASP A 86 13.28 -15.90 -14.89
C ASP A 86 13.91 -16.38 -13.57
N ASP A 87 15.10 -16.99 -13.61
CA ASP A 87 15.82 -17.45 -12.40
C ASP A 87 16.33 -16.27 -11.54
N ILE A 88 16.78 -15.17 -12.15
CA ILE A 88 17.17 -13.95 -11.43
C ILE A 88 15.98 -13.33 -10.71
N PHE A 89 14.85 -13.16 -11.41
CA PHE A 89 13.67 -12.54 -10.82
C PHE A 89 12.95 -13.43 -9.81
N HIS A 90 13.01 -14.76 -9.97
CA HIS A 90 12.50 -15.69 -8.97
C HIS A 90 13.19 -15.52 -7.62
N LYS A 91 14.51 -15.24 -7.60
CA LYS A 91 15.30 -15.02 -6.38
C LYS A 91 15.16 -13.62 -5.77
N PHE A 92 14.59 -12.67 -6.51
CA PHE A 92 14.53 -11.26 -6.13
C PHE A 92 13.11 -10.83 -5.71
N LEU A 93 12.08 -11.47 -6.26
CA LEU A 93 10.67 -11.16 -6.03
C LEU A 93 10.00 -12.07 -4.97
N PHE A 94 10.62 -13.20 -4.63
CA PHE A 94 10.17 -14.18 -3.63
C PHE A 94 11.34 -14.57 -2.72
#